data_AF-A0A957Z0I9-F1
#
_entry.id   AF-A0A957Z0I9-F1
#
_cell.length_a   1.000
_cell.length_b   1.000
_cell.length_c   1.000
_cell.angle_alpha   90.00
_cell.angle_beta   90.00
_cell.angle_gamma   90.00
#
_symmetry.space_group_name_H-M   'P 1'
#
loop_
_entity.id
_entity.type
_entity.pdbx_description
1 polymer ?
#
loop_
_entity_poly.entity_id
_entity_poly.type
_entity_poly.pdbx_seq_one_letter_code
_entity_poly.pdbx_strand_id
1 'polypeptide(L)'
;MRQLYQALAIFVLLLVGSVGLTACLSAQYVPDGVQPQAAAIPMVAADASVLGIIQNADGPVEGATVRVQATDNATLSQADGTFILSGLTAGTTVTVTASASGHYIGWVAVAPGPAPVTIQLNQHFVGDNYEYEWAEEDGLQGSASCGQCHTAYAEWLNDGHSQSATNIRFLSMYAGTDIHGNKSPPPQKNNVGIPLPPQEGEVYHGPGFKLDFPTISGNCATCHTPLAGKMANAQNYGWSGCHQDSTAAFAGEMLEPGVSPLQLTGDAAEGISCEFCHKVGQVYLEPATGLPYTDRPGILSLRLYRPAEGHDLIFGPLDDIARSDIPEPRDVYSPLQSESEYCSGCHYGILGGVVVGNMQTTGGVLVYSSYREWLESPYSDEATGQTCQDCHMRAGDTEFFAWPTKGGVIRDPEQVHNHDMLTTEM
;
A
#
# COMPACT_ATOMS: atom_id res chain seq x y z
N MET A 1 15.41 12.10 60.36
CA MET A 1 15.20 10.92 59.49
C MET A 1 16.50 10.13 59.26
N ARG A 2 17.17 9.70 60.33
CA ARG A 2 18.32 8.76 60.26
C ARG A 2 18.28 7.66 61.31
N GLN A 3 17.22 7.62 62.13
CA GLN A 3 17.00 6.60 63.15
C GLN A 3 15.84 5.64 62.83
N LEU A 4 15.18 5.77 61.66
CA LEU A 4 14.16 4.81 61.21
C LEU A 4 14.70 3.69 60.30
N TYR A 5 15.93 3.82 59.77
CA TYR A 5 16.49 2.83 58.83
C TYR A 5 17.31 1.71 59.50
N GLN A 6 17.64 1.83 60.79
CA GLN A 6 18.40 0.80 61.51
C GLN A 6 17.51 -0.28 62.17
N ALA A 7 16.19 -0.09 62.21
CA ALA A 7 15.26 -1.06 62.81
C ALA A 7 14.74 -2.13 61.83
N LEU A 8 14.82 -1.91 60.51
CA LEU A 8 14.29 -2.87 59.52
C LEU A 8 15.31 -3.95 59.10
N ALA A 9 16.61 -3.72 59.30
CA ALA A 9 17.67 -4.63 58.86
C ALA A 9 17.88 -5.84 59.78
N ILE A 10 17.32 -5.83 61.00
CA ILE A 10 17.53 -6.89 62.00
C ILE A 10 16.46 -7.99 61.92
N PHE A 11 15.34 -7.75 61.22
CA PHE A 11 14.21 -8.71 61.19
C PHE A 11 14.28 -9.75 60.05
N VAL A 12 15.09 -9.51 59.01
CA VAL A 12 15.17 -10.42 57.84
C VAL A 12 16.24 -11.51 57.99
N LEU A 13 17.19 -11.34 58.92
CA LEU A 13 18.29 -12.29 59.13
C LEU A 13 17.98 -13.46 60.09
N LEU A 14 16.78 -13.50 60.69
CA LEU A 14 16.39 -14.54 61.65
C LEU A 14 15.44 -15.62 61.10
N LEU A 15 15.12 -15.60 59.79
CA LEU A 15 14.24 -16.59 59.15
C LEU A 15 14.97 -17.62 58.26
N VAL A 16 16.30 -17.52 58.12
CA VAL A 16 17.11 -18.42 57.26
C VAL A 16 17.81 -19.54 58.06
N GLY A 17 17.61 -19.59 59.38
CA GLY A 17 18.46 -20.41 60.27
C GLY A 17 17.75 -21.50 61.06
N SER A 18 16.87 -22.32 60.47
CA SER A 18 16.33 -23.48 61.20
C SER A 18 15.62 -24.52 60.33
N VAL A 19 16.33 -25.26 59.48
CA VAL A 19 15.97 -26.66 59.19
C VAL A 19 17.24 -27.47 58.96
N GLY A 20 17.68 -28.16 60.03
CA GLY A 20 18.74 -29.16 59.96
C GLY A 20 18.54 -30.23 61.02
N LEU A 21 18.41 -31.49 60.55
CA LEU A 21 18.66 -32.77 61.23
C LEU A 21 17.73 -33.13 62.41
N THR A 22 16.91 -34.18 62.37
CA THR A 22 17.21 -35.64 62.42
C THR A 22 15.84 -36.35 62.38
N ALA A 23 15.58 -37.53 61.79
CA ALA A 23 16.21 -38.84 61.96
C ALA A 23 15.64 -39.83 60.91
N CYS A 24 16.51 -40.64 60.28
CA CYS A 24 16.60 -42.11 60.40
C CYS A 24 15.83 -42.98 59.39
N LEU A 25 16.63 -43.72 58.61
CA LEU A 25 16.44 -45.07 58.06
C LEU A 25 15.07 -45.46 57.48
N SER A 26 15.01 -45.55 56.15
CA SER A 26 14.42 -46.71 55.49
C SER A 26 15.20 -47.03 54.20
N ALA A 27 15.46 -48.32 54.04
CA ALA A 27 16.30 -48.89 53.01
C ALA A 27 15.61 -48.87 51.62
N GLN A 28 16.46 -48.95 50.61
CA GLN A 28 16.15 -48.87 49.18
C GLN A 28 15.24 -50.03 48.71
N TYR A 29 14.24 -49.69 47.91
CA TYR A 29 13.60 -50.60 46.96
C TYR A 29 13.56 -49.92 45.60
N VAL A 30 14.50 -50.29 44.72
CA VAL A 30 14.48 -49.94 43.30
C VAL A 30 13.92 -51.16 42.58
N PRO A 31 12.75 -51.09 41.94
CA PRO A 31 12.29 -52.18 41.10
C PRO A 31 13.19 -52.23 39.84
N ASP A 32 13.83 -53.38 39.62
CA ASP A 32 14.50 -53.71 38.38
C ASP A 32 13.50 -53.60 37.22
N GLY A 33 13.83 -52.82 36.17
CA GLY A 33 13.10 -52.94 34.90
C GLY A 33 12.96 -51.73 33.99
N VAL A 34 13.56 -50.58 34.24
CA VAL A 34 13.53 -49.47 33.27
C VAL A 34 14.92 -49.27 32.66
N GLN A 35 15.14 -49.91 31.51
CA GLN A 35 16.24 -49.56 30.61
C GLN A 35 16.08 -48.07 30.23
N PRO A 36 17.12 -47.23 30.38
CA PRO A 36 17.06 -45.87 29.85
C PRO A 36 16.91 -45.97 28.33
N GLN A 37 15.75 -45.54 27.83
CA GLN A 37 15.54 -45.35 26.40
C GLN A 37 16.56 -44.30 25.95
N ALA A 38 17.49 -44.74 25.10
CA ALA A 38 18.48 -43.84 24.51
C ALA A 38 17.73 -42.64 23.93
N ALA A 39 18.03 -41.45 24.43
CA ALA A 39 17.55 -40.22 23.81
C ALA A 39 17.94 -40.29 22.34
N ALA A 40 16.94 -40.22 21.46
CA ALA A 40 17.17 -40.13 20.04
C ALA A 40 18.10 -38.92 19.83
N ILE A 41 19.30 -39.17 19.32
CA ILE A 41 20.17 -38.13 18.79
C ILE A 41 19.31 -37.38 17.77
N PRO A 42 19.13 -36.06 17.86
CA PRO A 42 18.43 -35.33 16.82
C PRO A 42 19.20 -35.60 15.52
N MET A 43 18.57 -36.35 14.63
CA MET A 43 19.09 -36.57 13.29
C MET A 43 19.22 -35.18 12.68
N VAL A 44 20.45 -34.74 12.44
CA VAL A 44 20.72 -33.54 11.65
C VAL A 44 19.92 -33.72 10.37
N ALA A 45 18.90 -32.89 10.16
CA ALA A 45 18.13 -32.93 8.93
C ALA A 45 19.13 -32.81 7.78
N ALA A 46 19.12 -33.76 6.87
CA ALA A 46 20.01 -33.69 5.72
C ALA A 46 19.72 -32.38 4.98
N ASP A 47 20.76 -31.57 4.75
CA ASP A 47 20.69 -30.34 3.95
C ASP A 47 20.23 -30.70 2.54
N ALA A 48 18.91 -30.67 2.33
CA ALA A 48 18.32 -30.88 1.03
C ALA A 48 18.26 -29.56 0.27
N SER A 49 18.09 -29.67 -1.04
CA SER A 49 17.97 -28.53 -1.94
C SER A 49 16.84 -28.69 -2.93
N VAL A 50 16.36 -27.55 -3.42
CA VAL A 50 15.55 -27.48 -4.64
C VAL A 50 16.42 -26.82 -5.69
N LEU A 51 16.59 -27.51 -6.81
CA LEU A 51 17.20 -26.95 -8.02
C LEU A 51 16.11 -26.74 -9.07
N GLY A 52 16.30 -25.77 -9.94
CA GLY A 52 15.35 -25.53 -11.01
C GLY A 52 15.83 -24.49 -12.00
N ILE A 53 14.92 -24.14 -12.92
CA ILE A 53 15.13 -23.13 -13.95
C ILE A 53 13.95 -22.15 -13.91
N ILE A 54 14.26 -20.85 -13.94
CA ILE A 54 13.31 -19.77 -14.17
C ILE A 54 13.35 -19.41 -15.64
N GLN A 55 12.18 -19.36 -16.27
CA GLN A 55 12.06 -19.03 -17.69
C GLN A 55 10.78 -18.23 -17.96
N ASN A 56 10.79 -17.44 -19.02
CA ASN A 56 9.63 -16.76 -19.57
C ASN A 56 9.39 -17.24 -21.03
N ALA A 57 8.58 -16.52 -21.80
CA ALA A 57 8.31 -16.88 -23.20
C ALA A 57 9.54 -16.76 -24.11
N ASP A 58 10.50 -15.91 -23.74
CA ASP A 58 11.69 -15.59 -24.53
C ASP A 58 12.92 -16.44 -24.16
N GLY A 59 12.88 -17.13 -23.01
CA GLY A 59 13.95 -18.02 -22.56
C GLY A 59 14.22 -17.94 -21.06
N PRO A 60 15.44 -18.26 -20.60
CA PRO A 60 15.80 -18.18 -19.19
C PRO A 60 15.75 -16.74 -18.66
N VAL A 61 15.34 -16.58 -17.41
CA VAL A 61 15.30 -15.27 -16.73
C VAL A 61 16.45 -15.20 -15.72
N GLU A 62 17.40 -14.31 -15.95
CA GLU A 62 18.50 -13.99 -15.03
C GLU A 62 18.05 -13.04 -13.92
N GLY A 63 18.56 -13.23 -12.70
CA GLY A 63 18.37 -12.30 -11.59
C GLY A 63 16.96 -12.29 -11.00
N ALA A 64 16.11 -13.27 -11.31
CA ALA A 64 14.84 -13.45 -10.63
C ALA A 64 15.08 -13.86 -9.17
N THR A 65 14.36 -13.27 -8.24
CA THR A 65 14.37 -13.68 -6.83
C THR A 65 13.60 -14.97 -6.69
N VAL A 66 14.26 -16.03 -6.21
CA VAL A 66 13.65 -17.33 -5.95
C VAL A 66 13.64 -17.58 -4.45
N ARG A 67 12.47 -17.78 -3.85
CA ARG A 67 12.30 -17.81 -2.38
C ARG A 67 11.41 -18.96 -1.93
N VAL A 68 11.76 -19.59 -0.81
CA VAL A 68 10.80 -20.40 -0.06
C VAL A 68 9.82 -19.47 0.64
N GLN A 69 8.55 -19.55 0.26
CA GLN A 69 7.50 -18.63 0.71
C GLN A 69 7.53 -18.39 2.23
N ALA A 70 7.39 -17.12 2.61
CA ALA A 70 7.38 -16.58 3.97
C ALA A 70 8.67 -16.84 4.76
N THR A 71 9.82 -16.97 4.10
CA THR A 71 11.13 -17.16 4.75
C THR A 71 12.23 -16.33 4.12
N ASP A 72 13.34 -16.17 4.85
CA ASP A 72 14.57 -15.56 4.34
C ASP A 72 15.39 -16.47 3.42
N ASN A 73 14.95 -17.72 3.22
CA ASN A 73 15.65 -18.65 2.35
C ASN A 73 15.36 -18.30 0.87
N ALA A 74 16.24 -17.49 0.31
CA ALA A 74 16.16 -17.01 -1.05
C ALA A 74 17.51 -17.12 -1.78
N THR A 75 17.42 -17.10 -3.11
CA THR A 75 18.56 -17.06 -4.03
C THR A 75 18.17 -16.28 -5.28
N LEU A 76 19.13 -16.02 -6.16
CA LEU A 76 18.88 -15.42 -7.48
C LEU A 76 19.09 -16.47 -8.58
N SER A 77 18.29 -16.41 -9.64
CA SER A 77 18.54 -17.18 -10.84
C SER A 77 19.79 -16.68 -11.58
N GLN A 78 20.54 -17.62 -12.16
CA GLN A 78 21.75 -17.35 -12.94
C GLN A 78 21.40 -16.93 -14.39
N ALA A 79 22.41 -16.59 -15.19
CA ALA A 79 22.26 -16.19 -16.59
C ALA A 79 21.56 -17.25 -17.48
N ASP A 80 21.67 -18.53 -17.13
CA ASP A 80 20.96 -19.64 -17.80
C ASP A 80 19.60 -19.97 -17.16
N GLY A 81 19.14 -19.10 -16.24
CA GLY A 81 17.88 -19.24 -15.51
C GLY A 81 17.96 -20.23 -14.34
N THR A 82 19.08 -20.93 -14.15
CA THR A 82 19.17 -21.95 -13.11
C THR A 82 19.22 -21.33 -11.70
N PHE A 83 18.70 -22.04 -10.71
CA PHE A 83 18.80 -21.66 -9.30
C PHE A 83 19.00 -22.88 -8.40
N ILE A 84 19.52 -22.63 -7.20
CA ILE A 84 19.63 -23.64 -6.13
C ILE A 84 19.23 -22.99 -4.80
N LEU A 85 18.17 -23.52 -4.17
CA LEU A 85 17.78 -23.24 -2.79
C LEU A 85 18.29 -24.36 -1.88
N SER A 86 19.08 -24.02 -0.88
CA SER A 86 19.72 -24.99 0.04
C SER A 86 19.20 -24.86 1.46
N GLY A 87 19.62 -25.75 2.37
CA GLY A 87 19.23 -25.68 3.79
C GLY A 87 17.78 -26.08 4.02
N LEU A 88 17.22 -26.96 3.19
CA LEU A 88 15.84 -27.43 3.28
C LEU A 88 15.78 -28.80 3.96
N THR A 89 14.64 -29.11 4.56
CA THR A 89 14.40 -30.42 5.16
C THR A 89 13.96 -31.42 4.08
N ALA A 90 14.74 -32.48 3.89
CA ALA A 90 14.40 -33.55 2.96
C ALA A 90 13.00 -34.12 3.22
N GLY A 91 12.20 -34.28 2.15
CA GLY A 91 10.86 -34.87 2.21
C GLY A 91 9.74 -33.96 2.71
N THR A 92 10.06 -32.72 3.15
CA THR A 92 9.06 -31.71 3.49
C THR A 92 8.75 -30.87 2.26
N THR A 93 7.51 -30.94 1.75
CA THR A 93 7.07 -30.07 0.66
C THR A 93 7.12 -28.61 1.07
N VAL A 94 7.70 -27.77 0.20
CA VAL A 94 7.77 -26.31 0.34
C VAL A 94 7.15 -25.65 -0.89
N THR A 95 6.64 -24.43 -0.72
CA THR A 95 6.25 -23.56 -1.85
C THR A 95 7.45 -22.70 -2.20
N VAL A 96 7.95 -22.86 -3.42
CA VAL A 96 9.00 -22.02 -4.00
C VAL A 96 8.34 -21.02 -4.93
N THR A 97 8.63 -19.74 -4.73
CA THR A 97 8.18 -18.62 -5.55
C THR A 97 9.32 -18.06 -6.38
N ALA A 98 9.00 -17.44 -7.50
CA ALA A 98 9.93 -16.66 -8.29
C ALA A 98 9.29 -15.34 -8.73
N SER A 99 10.03 -14.26 -8.58
CA SER A 99 9.60 -12.93 -8.98
C SER A 99 10.70 -12.21 -9.77
N ALA A 100 10.28 -11.44 -10.75
CA ALA A 100 11.14 -10.60 -11.56
C ALA A 100 10.36 -9.38 -12.05
N SER A 101 11.04 -8.25 -12.23
CA SER A 101 10.41 -7.04 -12.77
C SER A 101 9.73 -7.34 -14.11
N GLY A 102 8.54 -6.78 -14.33
CA GLY A 102 7.78 -6.99 -15.56
C GLY A 102 6.97 -8.30 -15.62
N HIS A 103 7.01 -9.14 -14.58
CA HIS A 103 6.36 -10.45 -14.58
C HIS A 103 5.42 -10.66 -13.39
N TYR A 104 4.40 -11.50 -13.57
CA TYR A 104 3.64 -12.05 -12.46
C TYR A 104 4.52 -12.98 -11.61
N ILE A 105 4.26 -13.06 -10.30
CA ILE A 105 4.95 -13.98 -9.41
C ILE A 105 4.53 -15.41 -9.76
N GLY A 106 5.50 -16.26 -10.09
CA GLY A 106 5.31 -17.68 -10.35
C GLY A 106 5.60 -18.51 -9.11
N TRP A 107 4.99 -19.69 -8.99
CA TRP A 107 5.25 -20.59 -7.85
C TRP A 107 5.15 -22.07 -8.22
N VAL A 108 5.73 -22.92 -7.37
CA VAL A 108 5.61 -24.38 -7.43
C VAL A 108 5.69 -24.98 -6.03
N ALA A 109 4.85 -25.98 -5.75
CA ALA A 109 4.97 -26.81 -4.55
C ALA A 109 5.87 -28.01 -4.85
N VAL A 110 6.97 -28.17 -4.11
CA VAL A 110 7.99 -29.18 -4.37
C VAL A 110 8.60 -29.73 -3.08
N ALA A 111 8.89 -31.03 -3.06
CA ALA A 111 9.72 -31.64 -2.03
C ALA A 111 11.21 -31.56 -2.45
N PRO A 112 12.13 -31.09 -1.57
CA PRO A 112 13.55 -31.02 -1.88
C PRO A 112 14.11 -32.34 -2.40
N GLY A 113 14.90 -32.28 -3.47
CA GLY A 113 15.40 -33.46 -4.15
C GLY A 113 16.18 -33.15 -5.44
N PRO A 114 16.71 -34.19 -6.11
CA PRO A 114 17.58 -34.03 -7.28
C PRO A 114 16.83 -33.69 -8.57
N ALA A 115 15.50 -33.80 -8.59
CA ALA A 115 14.69 -33.51 -9.76
C ALA A 115 14.52 -31.99 -9.90
N PRO A 116 14.91 -31.39 -11.03
CA PRO A 116 14.74 -29.97 -11.24
C PRO A 116 13.25 -29.60 -11.38
N VAL A 117 12.89 -28.43 -10.88
CA VAL A 117 11.60 -27.79 -11.17
C VAL A 117 11.75 -26.67 -12.19
N THR A 118 10.65 -26.31 -12.83
CA THR A 118 10.59 -25.15 -13.72
C THR A 118 9.50 -24.22 -13.21
N ILE A 119 9.84 -22.94 -13.03
CA ILE A 119 8.86 -21.90 -12.71
C ILE A 119 8.78 -20.97 -13.92
N GLN A 120 7.59 -20.87 -14.49
CA GLN A 120 7.31 -19.99 -15.62
C GLN A 120 6.95 -18.60 -15.11
N LEU A 121 7.64 -17.57 -15.57
CA LEU A 121 7.28 -16.18 -15.34
C LEU A 121 6.58 -15.63 -16.58
N ASN A 122 5.30 -15.31 -16.42
CA ASN A 122 4.51 -14.67 -17.47
C ASN A 122 4.63 -13.15 -17.33
N GLN A 123 4.81 -12.45 -18.45
CA GLN A 123 4.81 -10.99 -18.44
C GLN A 123 3.47 -10.47 -17.91
N HIS A 124 3.51 -9.49 -17.02
CA HIS A 124 2.28 -8.91 -16.49
C HIS A 124 1.62 -7.97 -17.51
N PHE A 125 0.31 -7.73 -17.33
CA PHE A 125 -0.41 -6.77 -18.17
C PHE A 125 0.24 -5.38 -18.11
N VAL A 126 0.44 -4.73 -19.27
CA VAL A 126 1.14 -3.43 -19.38
C VAL A 126 0.27 -2.26 -19.86
N GLY A 127 -0.98 -2.56 -20.23
CA GLY A 127 -1.93 -1.57 -20.71
C GLY A 127 -2.59 -0.78 -19.57
N ASP A 128 -3.42 0.18 -19.96
CA ASP A 128 -4.27 0.94 -19.04
C ASP A 128 -5.67 1.10 -19.64
N ASN A 129 -6.61 0.26 -19.20
CA ASN A 129 -8.01 0.33 -19.59
C ASN A 129 -8.75 1.35 -18.71
N TYR A 130 -8.96 2.56 -19.19
CA TYR A 130 -9.64 3.59 -18.39
C TYR A 130 -11.14 3.37 -18.23
N GLU A 131 -11.73 2.47 -19.01
CA GLU A 131 -13.12 2.03 -18.87
C GLU A 131 -13.24 0.80 -17.96
N TYR A 132 -12.15 0.41 -17.29
CA TYR A 132 -12.13 -0.70 -16.34
C TYR A 132 -13.23 -0.55 -15.28
N GLU A 133 -14.02 -1.61 -15.14
CA GLU A 133 -14.92 -1.79 -13.99
C GLU A 133 -14.11 -2.39 -12.86
N TRP A 134 -14.22 -1.80 -11.67
CA TRP A 134 -13.46 -2.19 -10.49
C TRP A 134 -13.94 -3.53 -9.93
N ALA A 135 -13.14 -4.10 -9.03
CA ALA A 135 -13.25 -5.47 -8.54
C ALA A 135 -14.68 -5.84 -8.13
N GLU A 136 -15.15 -6.97 -8.65
CA GLU A 136 -16.35 -7.65 -8.18
C GLU A 136 -16.00 -9.13 -7.94
N GLU A 137 -16.19 -9.61 -6.72
CA GLU A 137 -15.93 -11.01 -6.33
C GLU A 137 -17.05 -11.48 -5.40
N ASP A 138 -17.64 -12.65 -5.69
CA ASP A 138 -18.71 -13.24 -4.87
C ASP A 138 -19.88 -12.28 -4.58
N GLY A 139 -20.18 -11.37 -5.50
CA GLY A 139 -21.25 -10.36 -5.38
C GLY A 139 -20.92 -9.18 -4.47
N LEU A 140 -19.67 -9.05 -4.00
CA LEU A 140 -19.15 -7.83 -3.37
C LEU A 140 -18.45 -6.98 -4.42
N GLN A 141 -18.69 -5.68 -4.38
CA GLN A 141 -18.12 -4.69 -5.29
C GLN A 141 -17.06 -3.85 -4.59
N GLY A 142 -16.12 -3.33 -5.37
CA GLY A 142 -15.06 -2.45 -4.92
C GLY A 142 -14.17 -3.08 -3.86
N SER A 143 -13.71 -2.26 -2.93
CA SER A 143 -12.77 -2.67 -1.87
C SER A 143 -13.34 -3.73 -0.92
N ALA A 144 -14.67 -3.85 -0.83
CA ALA A 144 -15.31 -4.88 -0.01
C ALA A 144 -14.99 -6.31 -0.48
N SER A 145 -14.71 -6.51 -1.78
CA SER A 145 -14.25 -7.78 -2.33
C SER A 145 -12.91 -8.21 -1.71
N CYS A 146 -11.98 -7.28 -1.52
CA CYS A 146 -10.68 -7.52 -0.90
C CYS A 146 -10.83 -7.92 0.57
N GLY A 147 -11.80 -7.32 1.27
CA GLY A 147 -12.09 -7.57 2.68
C GLY A 147 -12.56 -8.99 3.02
N GLN A 148 -12.91 -9.80 2.01
CA GLN A 148 -13.19 -11.22 2.24
C GLN A 148 -11.97 -12.02 2.68
N CYS A 149 -10.79 -11.58 2.23
CA CYS A 149 -9.53 -12.30 2.44
C CYS A 149 -8.54 -11.46 3.25
N HIS A 150 -8.51 -10.14 3.08
CA HIS A 150 -7.50 -9.27 3.68
C HIS A 150 -7.94 -8.63 4.98
N THR A 151 -7.03 -8.60 5.96
CA THR A 151 -7.21 -7.93 7.25
C THR A 151 -7.31 -6.41 7.10
N ALA A 152 -6.55 -5.88 6.14
CA ALA A 152 -6.39 -4.46 5.84
C ALA A 152 -7.69 -3.72 5.52
N TYR A 153 -8.75 -4.40 5.07
CA TYR A 153 -10.00 -3.73 4.69
C TYR A 153 -10.64 -2.98 5.87
N ALA A 154 -10.60 -3.56 7.08
CA ALA A 154 -11.15 -2.90 8.26
C ALA A 154 -10.32 -1.68 8.69
N GLU A 155 -9.01 -1.71 8.46
CA GLU A 155 -8.10 -0.59 8.72
C GLU A 155 -8.39 0.54 7.72
N TRP A 156 -8.39 0.22 6.43
CA TRP A 156 -8.68 1.16 5.34
C TRP A 156 -10.04 1.85 5.48
N LEU A 157 -11.08 1.14 5.93
CA LEU A 157 -12.41 1.74 6.18
C LEU A 157 -12.38 2.90 7.20
N ASN A 158 -11.43 2.89 8.13
CA ASN A 158 -11.27 3.95 9.12
C ASN A 158 -10.29 5.05 8.67
N ASP A 159 -9.59 4.82 7.57
CA ASP A 159 -8.55 5.69 7.04
C ASP A 159 -9.12 6.88 6.23
N GLY A 160 -8.32 7.95 6.11
CA GLY A 160 -8.67 9.14 5.32
C GLY A 160 -8.81 8.88 3.82
N HIS A 161 -8.13 7.86 3.29
CA HIS A 161 -8.19 7.48 1.88
C HIS A 161 -9.58 6.94 1.49
N SER A 162 -10.17 6.06 2.29
CA SER A 162 -11.54 5.55 2.05
C SER A 162 -12.62 6.62 2.23
N GLN A 163 -12.32 7.65 3.02
CA GLN A 163 -13.23 8.77 3.31
C GLN A 163 -12.99 9.98 2.41
N SER A 164 -12.03 9.92 1.50
CA SER A 164 -11.60 11.08 0.69
C SER A 164 -12.71 11.63 -0.23
N ALA A 165 -13.65 10.77 -0.66
CA ALA A 165 -14.84 11.12 -1.43
C ALA A 165 -15.99 11.69 -0.59
N THR A 166 -16.03 11.37 0.71
CA THR A 166 -17.19 11.64 1.59
C THR A 166 -16.88 12.62 2.71
N ASN A 167 -15.62 13.06 2.83
CA ASN A 167 -15.17 14.00 3.85
C ASN A 167 -15.92 15.34 3.74
N ILE A 168 -16.66 15.68 4.80
CA ILE A 168 -17.54 16.85 4.81
C ILE A 168 -16.78 18.17 4.61
N ARG A 169 -15.53 18.28 5.10
CA ARG A 169 -14.71 19.50 4.92
C ARG A 169 -14.31 19.65 3.46
N PHE A 170 -13.92 18.55 2.81
CA PHE A 170 -13.61 18.54 1.39
C PHE A 170 -14.84 18.92 0.55
N LEU A 171 -15.97 18.24 0.77
CA LEU A 171 -17.20 18.48 0.00
C LEU A 171 -17.74 19.90 0.19
N SER A 172 -17.70 20.43 1.41
CA SER A 172 -18.15 21.80 1.70
C SER A 172 -17.25 22.84 1.03
N MET A 173 -15.92 22.64 1.07
CA MET A 173 -14.94 23.48 0.37
C MET A 173 -15.07 23.39 -1.15
N TYR A 174 -15.37 22.22 -1.72
CA TYR A 174 -15.56 22.10 -3.16
C TYR A 174 -16.85 22.79 -3.61
N ALA A 175 -17.97 22.51 -2.92
CA ALA A 175 -19.28 23.02 -3.27
C ALA A 175 -19.48 24.51 -2.93
N GLY A 176 -18.69 25.05 -2.00
CA GLY A 176 -18.86 26.40 -1.45
C GLY A 176 -20.04 26.50 -0.51
N THR A 177 -20.18 25.50 0.35
CA THR A 177 -21.20 25.44 1.38
C THR A 177 -20.57 25.34 2.77
N ASP A 178 -21.36 25.57 3.81
CA ASP A 178 -21.02 25.06 5.15
C ASP A 178 -21.32 23.55 5.25
N ILE A 179 -21.05 22.97 6.42
CA ILE A 179 -21.30 21.55 6.71
C ILE A 179 -22.80 21.18 6.78
N HIS A 180 -23.69 22.17 6.73
CA HIS A 180 -25.14 21.99 6.70
C HIS A 180 -25.71 22.14 5.27
N GLY A 181 -24.86 22.42 4.28
CA GLY A 181 -25.24 22.60 2.89
C GLY A 181 -25.72 24.01 2.54
N ASN A 182 -25.60 24.99 3.46
CA ASN A 182 -25.93 26.37 3.13
C ASN A 182 -24.83 26.95 2.23
N LYS A 183 -25.22 27.47 1.07
CA LYS A 183 -24.28 27.99 0.06
C LYS A 183 -23.98 29.46 0.28
N SER A 184 -22.71 29.84 0.22
CA SER A 184 -22.31 31.26 0.21
C SER A 184 -22.77 31.95 -1.08
N PRO A 185 -23.03 33.26 -1.04
CA PRO A 185 -23.29 34.03 -2.26
C PRO A 185 -22.07 33.99 -3.20
N PRO A 186 -22.28 34.15 -4.52
CA PRO A 186 -21.17 34.31 -5.45
C PRO A 186 -20.28 35.50 -5.02
N PRO A 187 -18.95 35.33 -4.98
CA PRO A 187 -18.06 36.38 -4.51
C PRO A 187 -18.08 37.54 -5.48
N GLN A 188 -18.02 38.75 -4.92
CA GLN A 188 -17.70 39.94 -5.71
C GLN A 188 -16.29 39.77 -6.25
N LYS A 189 -16.07 40.10 -7.53
CA LYS A 189 -14.76 40.01 -8.17
C LYS A 189 -14.27 41.41 -8.52
N ASN A 190 -12.96 41.62 -8.45
CA ASN A 190 -12.35 42.86 -8.93
C ASN A 190 -12.35 42.92 -10.47
N ASN A 191 -11.82 44.01 -11.02
CA ASN A 191 -11.80 44.26 -12.47
C ASN A 191 -10.96 43.25 -13.28
N VAL A 192 -10.17 42.40 -12.62
CA VAL A 192 -9.37 41.34 -13.24
C VAL A 192 -9.89 39.94 -12.88
N GLY A 193 -11.09 39.84 -12.30
CA GLY A 193 -11.77 38.57 -12.03
C GLY A 193 -11.31 37.85 -10.76
N ILE A 194 -10.49 38.49 -9.92
CA ILE A 194 -10.04 37.90 -8.64
C ILE A 194 -11.17 38.07 -7.60
N PRO A 195 -11.59 36.99 -6.90
CA PRO A 195 -12.54 37.06 -5.81
C PRO A 195 -12.09 38.01 -4.69
N LEU A 196 -13.00 38.85 -4.22
CA LEU A 196 -12.79 39.74 -3.07
C LEU A 196 -13.29 39.06 -1.79
N PRO A 197 -12.71 39.40 -0.62
CA PRO A 197 -13.23 38.94 0.65
C PRO A 197 -14.71 39.32 0.84
N PRO A 198 -15.51 38.50 1.56
CA PRO A 198 -16.90 38.82 1.86
C PRO A 198 -16.99 40.13 2.65
N GLN A 199 -18.05 40.93 2.39
CA GLN A 199 -18.23 42.19 3.11
C GLN A 199 -18.84 41.94 4.51
N GLU A 200 -18.49 42.81 5.46
CA GLU A 200 -19.05 42.73 6.81
C GLU A 200 -20.58 42.88 6.78
N GLY A 201 -21.29 41.95 7.40
CA GLY A 201 -22.76 41.93 7.44
C GLY A 201 -23.43 41.14 6.31
N GLU A 202 -22.68 40.63 5.33
CA GLU A 202 -23.22 39.69 4.34
C GLU A 202 -23.34 38.27 4.93
N VAL A 203 -24.34 37.52 4.45
CA VAL A 203 -24.46 36.10 4.79
C VAL A 203 -23.33 35.35 4.10
N TYR A 204 -22.47 34.70 4.89
CA TYR A 204 -21.31 33.97 4.41
C TYR A 204 -21.18 32.64 5.13
N HIS A 205 -21.20 31.55 4.36
CA HIS A 205 -21.15 30.17 4.84
C HIS A 205 -19.77 29.52 4.63
N GLY A 206 -18.76 30.30 4.23
CA GLY A 206 -17.41 29.83 3.93
C GLY A 206 -17.04 29.93 2.44
N PRO A 207 -15.75 29.70 2.13
CA PRO A 207 -15.26 29.76 0.75
C PRO A 207 -15.66 28.50 -0.02
N GLY A 208 -15.45 28.51 -1.34
CA GLY A 208 -15.37 27.26 -2.06
C GLY A 208 -15.18 27.34 -3.55
N PHE A 209 -14.65 26.24 -4.09
CA PHE A 209 -14.17 26.18 -5.47
C PHE A 209 -15.27 26.49 -6.48
N LYS A 210 -16.47 25.88 -6.34
CA LYS A 210 -17.61 26.13 -7.25
C LYS A 210 -18.25 27.51 -7.09
N LEU A 211 -17.88 28.32 -6.09
CA LEU A 211 -18.28 29.73 -6.04
C LEU A 211 -17.42 30.58 -6.97
N ASP A 212 -16.11 30.30 -6.98
CA ASP A 212 -15.15 31.01 -7.82
C ASP A 212 -15.21 30.54 -9.28
N PHE A 213 -15.41 29.23 -9.45
CA PHE A 213 -15.37 28.50 -10.72
C PHE A 213 -16.64 27.67 -10.93
N PRO A 214 -17.81 28.31 -11.16
CA PRO A 214 -19.09 27.61 -11.19
C PRO A 214 -19.25 26.61 -12.35
N THR A 215 -18.49 26.76 -13.42
CA THR A 215 -18.62 25.97 -14.66
C THR A 215 -17.38 25.13 -14.97
N ILE A 216 -16.48 24.92 -14.00
CA ILE A 216 -15.26 24.15 -14.17
C ILE A 216 -15.18 23.14 -13.02
N SER A 217 -14.77 21.91 -13.28
CA SER A 217 -14.64 20.88 -12.23
C SER A 217 -13.31 20.94 -11.45
N GLY A 218 -12.29 21.59 -12.01
CA GLY A 218 -10.96 21.69 -11.41
C GLY A 218 -10.25 20.33 -11.34
N ASN A 219 -9.20 20.27 -10.53
CA ASN A 219 -8.37 19.09 -10.34
C ASN A 219 -8.58 18.41 -8.98
N CYS A 220 -9.61 18.79 -8.22
CA CYS A 220 -9.85 18.22 -6.89
C CYS A 220 -10.06 16.69 -6.94
N ALA A 221 -10.67 16.19 -8.01
CA ALA A 221 -10.91 14.77 -8.19
C ALA A 221 -9.65 13.93 -8.40
N THR A 222 -8.53 14.52 -8.87
CA THR A 222 -7.30 13.77 -9.19
C THR A 222 -6.71 13.07 -7.98
N CYS A 223 -6.89 13.62 -6.78
CA CYS A 223 -6.36 13.09 -5.53
C CYS A 223 -7.45 12.52 -4.61
N HIS A 224 -8.68 13.01 -4.70
CA HIS A 224 -9.75 12.62 -3.77
C HIS A 224 -10.65 11.52 -4.31
N THR A 225 -10.86 11.48 -5.63
CA THR A 225 -11.86 10.59 -6.25
C THR A 225 -11.40 10.10 -7.62
N PRO A 226 -10.18 9.52 -7.72
CA PRO A 226 -9.62 9.10 -9.01
C PRO A 226 -10.45 8.03 -9.74
N LEU A 227 -11.34 7.33 -9.03
CA LEU A 227 -12.26 6.37 -9.62
C LEU A 227 -13.48 7.02 -10.30
N ALA A 228 -13.74 8.30 -10.07
CA ALA A 228 -14.89 9.00 -10.64
C ALA A 228 -14.76 9.27 -12.15
N GLY A 229 -13.54 9.21 -12.70
CA GLY A 229 -13.26 9.46 -14.11
C GLY A 229 -12.97 8.18 -14.89
N LYS A 230 -13.78 7.89 -15.92
CA LYS A 230 -13.50 6.86 -16.92
C LYS A 230 -12.82 7.45 -18.15
N MET A 231 -11.65 8.06 -17.92
CA MET A 231 -10.85 8.67 -18.99
C MET A 231 -9.36 8.49 -18.73
N ALA A 232 -8.55 8.54 -19.78
CA ALA A 232 -7.10 8.38 -19.67
C ALA A 232 -6.49 9.45 -18.75
N ASN A 233 -5.66 9.04 -17.79
CA ASN A 233 -4.90 9.96 -16.93
C ASN A 233 -3.57 10.41 -17.57
N ALA A 234 -3.22 9.87 -18.74
CA ALA A 234 -2.16 10.42 -19.60
C ALA A 234 -2.57 11.75 -20.25
N GLN A 235 -3.88 12.08 -20.26
CA GLN A 235 -4.40 13.33 -20.77
C GLN A 235 -4.80 14.26 -19.63
N ASN A 236 -4.22 15.46 -19.62
CA ASN A 236 -4.36 16.38 -18.50
C ASN A 236 -5.73 17.11 -18.47
N TYR A 237 -6.36 17.34 -19.63
CA TYR A 237 -7.37 18.40 -19.75
C TYR A 237 -8.68 18.18 -18.97
N GLY A 238 -9.27 16.99 -19.00
CA GLY A 238 -10.51 16.71 -18.26
C GLY A 238 -10.26 16.59 -16.75
N TRP A 239 -9.16 15.93 -16.37
CA TRP A 239 -8.70 15.80 -14.98
C TRP A 239 -8.33 17.14 -14.35
N SER A 240 -7.77 18.08 -15.12
CA SER A 240 -7.43 19.42 -14.63
C SER A 240 -8.57 20.43 -14.70
N GLY A 241 -9.70 20.07 -15.32
CA GLY A 241 -10.80 20.99 -15.57
C GLY A 241 -10.38 22.18 -16.44
N CYS A 242 -9.52 21.97 -17.44
CA CYS A 242 -9.03 23.06 -18.29
C CYS A 242 -10.14 23.69 -19.15
N HIS A 243 -11.23 22.96 -19.39
CA HIS A 243 -12.38 23.42 -20.14
C HIS A 243 -13.57 23.64 -19.21
N GLN A 244 -14.42 24.60 -19.60
CA GLN A 244 -15.72 24.74 -18.96
C GLN A 244 -16.62 23.56 -19.32
N ASP A 245 -17.49 23.16 -18.40
CA ASP A 245 -18.46 22.06 -18.58
C ASP A 245 -19.32 22.26 -19.82
N SER A 246 -19.68 23.51 -20.12
CA SER A 246 -20.42 23.90 -21.33
C SER A 246 -19.62 23.65 -22.61
N THR A 247 -18.31 23.97 -22.62
CA THR A 247 -17.43 23.75 -23.77
C THR A 247 -17.31 22.26 -24.08
N ALA A 248 -17.10 21.43 -23.06
CA ALA A 248 -17.06 19.98 -23.24
C ALA A 248 -18.40 19.45 -23.78
N ALA A 249 -19.53 19.91 -23.23
CA ALA A 249 -20.85 19.53 -23.70
C ALA A 249 -21.12 19.87 -25.18
N PHE A 250 -20.62 21.02 -25.67
CA PHE A 250 -20.76 21.39 -27.08
C PHE A 250 -19.77 20.67 -28.01
N ALA A 251 -18.59 20.32 -27.51
CA ALA A 251 -17.55 19.64 -28.28
C ALA A 251 -17.83 18.14 -28.47
N GLY A 252 -18.72 17.56 -27.66
CA GLY A 252 -19.06 16.14 -27.71
C GLY A 252 -17.82 15.28 -27.46
N GLU A 253 -17.64 14.24 -28.28
CA GLU A 253 -16.51 13.30 -28.19
C GLU A 253 -15.12 13.95 -28.39
N MET A 254 -15.04 15.23 -28.78
CA MET A 254 -13.76 15.92 -28.93
C MET A 254 -13.14 16.35 -27.60
N LEU A 255 -13.93 16.52 -26.54
CA LEU A 255 -13.45 16.94 -25.22
C LEU A 255 -14.17 16.18 -24.11
N GLU A 256 -13.38 15.52 -23.27
CA GLU A 256 -13.89 14.86 -22.07
C GLU A 256 -14.45 15.88 -21.06
N PRO A 257 -15.58 15.58 -20.41
CA PRO A 257 -16.12 16.41 -19.33
C PRO A 257 -15.18 16.40 -18.12
N GLY A 258 -15.19 17.49 -17.36
CA GLY A 258 -14.40 17.58 -16.13
C GLY A 258 -14.92 16.64 -15.05
N VAL A 259 -14.02 15.96 -14.33
CA VAL A 259 -14.38 15.00 -13.28
C VAL A 259 -14.84 15.72 -12.01
N SER A 260 -16.10 15.53 -11.62
CA SER A 260 -16.68 16.11 -10.42
C SER A 260 -16.58 15.16 -9.23
N PRO A 261 -16.12 15.62 -8.05
CA PRO A 261 -16.09 14.81 -6.83
C PRO A 261 -17.43 14.79 -6.06
N LEU A 262 -18.49 15.43 -6.60
CA LEU A 262 -19.79 15.52 -5.94
C LEU A 262 -20.72 14.38 -6.35
N GLN A 263 -21.59 13.96 -5.41
CA GLN A 263 -22.69 13.02 -5.64
C GLN A 263 -22.24 11.66 -6.22
N LEU A 264 -21.07 11.19 -5.80
CA LEU A 264 -20.52 9.92 -6.24
C LEU A 264 -21.26 8.73 -5.61
N THR A 265 -21.27 7.62 -6.33
CA THR A 265 -21.89 6.35 -5.93
C THR A 265 -21.02 5.18 -6.40
N GLY A 266 -21.20 3.99 -5.83
CA GLY A 266 -20.40 2.81 -6.19
C GLY A 266 -18.92 3.02 -5.89
N ASP A 267 -18.04 2.45 -6.71
CA ASP A 267 -16.58 2.49 -6.50
C ASP A 267 -16.03 3.92 -6.45
N ALA A 268 -16.63 4.86 -7.19
CA ALA A 268 -16.24 6.26 -7.14
C ALA A 268 -16.43 6.89 -5.75
N ALA A 269 -17.38 6.39 -4.95
CA ALA A 269 -17.62 6.87 -3.59
C ALA A 269 -16.66 6.28 -2.55
N GLU A 270 -15.84 5.28 -2.91
CA GLU A 270 -14.77 4.75 -2.05
C GLU A 270 -13.55 5.68 -1.96
N GLY A 271 -13.48 6.72 -2.81
CA GLY A 271 -12.37 7.65 -2.82
C GLY A 271 -11.09 7.01 -3.33
N ILE A 272 -10.14 6.73 -2.45
CA ILE A 272 -8.88 6.06 -2.77
C ILE A 272 -9.01 4.61 -2.33
N SER A 273 -9.35 3.74 -3.28
CA SER A 273 -9.66 2.32 -3.06
C SER A 273 -8.43 1.42 -3.02
N CYS A 274 -8.61 0.18 -2.56
CA CYS A 274 -7.55 -0.85 -2.58
C CYS A 274 -6.99 -1.02 -4.00
N GLU A 275 -7.86 -1.19 -4.99
CA GLU A 275 -7.44 -1.41 -6.37
C GLU A 275 -6.80 -0.19 -7.02
N PHE A 276 -7.20 1.03 -6.68
CA PHE A 276 -6.51 2.20 -7.19
C PHE A 276 -5.04 2.18 -6.78
N CYS A 277 -4.77 1.98 -5.49
CA CYS A 277 -3.42 1.88 -4.96
C CYS A 277 -2.65 0.68 -5.57
N HIS A 278 -3.26 -0.50 -5.57
CA HIS A 278 -2.61 -1.71 -6.04
C HIS A 278 -2.54 -1.85 -7.57
N LYS A 279 -3.02 -0.87 -8.35
CA LYS A 279 -2.80 -0.81 -9.81
C LYS A 279 -1.83 0.30 -10.23
N VAL A 280 -1.26 1.05 -9.29
CA VAL A 280 -0.21 2.03 -9.58
C VAL A 280 1.13 1.31 -9.70
N GLY A 281 1.75 1.40 -10.88
CA GLY A 281 3.04 0.77 -11.15
C GLY A 281 4.17 1.75 -11.45
N GLN A 282 3.90 3.06 -11.48
CA GLN A 282 4.92 4.09 -11.66
C GLN A 282 4.43 5.46 -11.18
N VAL A 283 5.36 6.31 -10.75
CA VAL A 283 5.15 7.74 -10.51
C VAL A 283 5.98 8.56 -11.51
N TYR A 284 5.44 9.68 -11.98
CA TYR A 284 6.10 10.60 -12.91
C TYR A 284 6.69 11.78 -12.16
N LEU A 285 7.98 11.69 -11.84
CA LEU A 285 8.74 12.78 -11.23
C LEU A 285 9.53 13.59 -12.26
N GLU A 286 9.73 14.87 -11.96
CA GLU A 286 10.69 15.71 -12.65
C GLU A 286 12.11 15.34 -12.20
N PRO A 287 13.01 14.89 -13.11
CA PRO A 287 14.33 14.40 -12.71
C PRO A 287 15.22 15.44 -12.02
N ALA A 288 14.97 16.73 -12.25
CA ALA A 288 15.76 17.81 -11.67
C ALA A 288 15.44 18.06 -10.19
N THR A 289 14.22 17.72 -9.76
CA THR A 289 13.72 18.06 -8.41
C THR A 289 13.32 16.84 -7.60
N GLY A 290 13.05 15.70 -8.24
CA GLY A 290 12.46 14.54 -7.59
C GLY A 290 11.02 14.79 -7.15
N LEU A 291 10.35 15.83 -7.66
CA LEU A 291 8.96 16.15 -7.34
C LEU A 291 8.04 15.83 -8.52
N PRO A 292 6.74 15.56 -8.26
CA PRO A 292 5.75 15.51 -9.32
C PRO A 292 5.76 16.78 -10.19
N TYR A 293 5.46 16.63 -11.48
CA TYR A 293 5.34 17.79 -12.37
C TYR A 293 4.23 18.74 -11.89
N THR A 294 4.47 20.04 -11.98
CA THR A 294 3.58 21.08 -11.42
C THR A 294 2.19 21.15 -12.06
N ASP A 295 2.00 20.49 -13.20
CA ASP A 295 0.74 20.39 -13.94
C ASP A 295 0.10 18.99 -13.84
N ARG A 296 0.64 18.09 -13.02
CA ARG A 296 0.18 16.69 -12.89
C ARG A 296 -0.16 16.30 -11.45
N PRO A 297 -1.13 16.91 -10.78
CA PRO A 297 -1.52 16.47 -9.43
C PRO A 297 -2.22 15.10 -9.45
N GLY A 298 -2.08 14.36 -8.36
CA GLY A 298 -2.78 13.11 -8.09
C GLY A 298 -2.56 12.05 -9.15
N ILE A 299 -3.66 11.45 -9.63
CA ILE A 299 -3.67 10.43 -10.67
C ILE A 299 -2.87 10.80 -11.93
N LEU A 300 -2.73 12.10 -12.25
CA LEU A 300 -1.96 12.56 -13.42
C LEU A 300 -0.44 12.32 -13.28
N SER A 301 0.05 12.17 -12.06
CA SER A 301 1.44 11.79 -11.77
C SER A 301 1.65 10.29 -11.69
N LEU A 302 0.62 9.47 -11.92
CA LEU A 302 0.71 8.03 -11.75
C LEU A 302 0.56 7.30 -13.09
N ARG A 303 1.21 6.16 -13.23
CA ARG A 303 0.87 5.18 -14.25
C ARG A 303 0.03 4.08 -13.61
N LEU A 304 -1.21 3.96 -14.08
CA LEU A 304 -2.07 2.84 -13.73
C LEU A 304 -1.93 1.71 -14.74
N TYR A 305 -2.20 0.50 -14.25
CA TYR A 305 -2.25 -0.73 -15.02
C TYR A 305 -3.64 -1.36 -14.89
N ARG A 306 -4.68 -0.62 -15.29
CA ARG A 306 -6.06 -1.12 -15.27
C ARG A 306 -6.23 -2.22 -16.32
N PRO A 307 -6.54 -3.47 -15.92
CA PRO A 307 -6.52 -4.58 -16.85
C PRO A 307 -7.67 -4.53 -17.86
N ALA A 308 -7.44 -5.14 -19.04
CA ALA A 308 -8.51 -5.47 -19.97
C ALA A 308 -9.28 -6.71 -19.48
N GLU A 309 -10.45 -6.96 -20.06
CA GLU A 309 -11.25 -8.17 -19.77
C GLU A 309 -10.40 -9.45 -19.90
N GLY A 310 -10.52 -10.35 -18.92
CA GLY A 310 -9.75 -11.60 -18.86
C GLY A 310 -8.34 -11.49 -18.28
N HIS A 311 -7.93 -10.29 -17.87
CA HIS A 311 -6.68 -10.06 -17.15
C HIS A 311 -6.94 -9.50 -15.74
N ASP A 312 -6.03 -9.77 -14.82
CA ASP A 312 -6.00 -9.13 -13.50
C ASP A 312 -4.55 -8.81 -13.12
N LEU A 313 -4.38 -7.79 -12.26
CA LEU A 313 -3.08 -7.34 -11.81
C LEU A 313 -3.21 -6.60 -10.47
N ILE A 314 -2.39 -7.01 -9.51
CA ILE A 314 -2.25 -6.40 -8.18
C ILE A 314 -0.76 -6.25 -7.87
N PHE A 315 -0.29 -5.01 -7.72
CA PHE A 315 1.08 -4.71 -7.27
C PHE A 315 1.18 -4.76 -5.75
N GLY A 316 2.24 -5.37 -5.22
CA GLY A 316 2.51 -5.38 -3.78
C GLY A 316 4.00 -5.40 -3.45
N PRO A 317 4.38 -5.14 -2.19
CA PRO A 317 5.77 -5.09 -1.74
C PRO A 317 6.38 -6.47 -1.45
N LEU A 318 5.60 -7.54 -1.60
CA LEU A 318 6.03 -8.91 -1.27
C LEU A 318 6.38 -9.68 -2.54
N ASP A 319 7.56 -10.28 -2.53
CA ASP A 319 8.17 -10.96 -3.68
C ASP A 319 7.79 -12.45 -3.80
N ASP A 320 6.95 -12.93 -2.88
CA ASP A 320 6.72 -14.35 -2.59
C ASP A 320 5.24 -14.73 -2.44
N ILE A 321 4.37 -13.97 -3.09
CA ILE A 321 2.94 -14.25 -3.11
C ILE A 321 2.68 -15.47 -4.01
N ALA A 322 2.09 -16.51 -3.44
CA ALA A 322 1.64 -17.70 -4.17
C ALA A 322 0.15 -17.89 -3.95
N ARG A 323 -0.61 -17.98 -5.04
CA ARG A 323 -2.07 -18.11 -5.02
C ARG A 323 -2.50 -19.46 -5.56
N SER A 324 -2.28 -20.51 -4.78
CA SER A 324 -2.64 -21.89 -5.18
C SER A 324 -4.15 -22.12 -5.34
N ASP A 325 -4.98 -21.16 -4.92
CA ASP A 325 -6.43 -21.16 -5.03
C ASP A 325 -6.95 -20.70 -6.40
N ILE A 326 -6.11 -20.04 -7.22
CA ILE A 326 -6.47 -19.57 -8.57
C ILE A 326 -5.56 -20.21 -9.63
N PRO A 327 -6.06 -20.42 -10.86
CA PRO A 327 -5.29 -21.07 -11.91
C PRO A 327 -4.21 -20.17 -12.52
N GLU A 328 -4.45 -18.85 -12.58
CA GLU A 328 -3.56 -17.88 -13.21
C GLU A 328 -3.05 -16.87 -12.18
N PRO A 329 -1.75 -16.53 -12.20
CA PRO A 329 -1.20 -15.56 -11.27
C PRO A 329 -1.69 -14.15 -11.60
N ARG A 330 -1.89 -13.32 -10.57
CA ARG A 330 -2.26 -11.90 -10.71
C ARG A 330 -1.39 -10.93 -9.92
N ASP A 331 -0.61 -11.42 -8.98
CA ASP A 331 0.22 -10.61 -8.10
C ASP A 331 1.57 -10.31 -8.75
N VAL A 332 2.01 -9.05 -8.63
CA VAL A 332 3.27 -8.55 -9.18
C VAL A 332 4.06 -7.87 -8.06
N TYR A 333 5.31 -8.29 -7.89
CA TYR A 333 6.21 -7.61 -6.97
C TYR A 333 6.59 -6.23 -7.51
N SER A 334 6.41 -5.20 -6.69
CA SER A 334 6.79 -3.83 -7.01
C SER A 334 7.49 -3.17 -5.81
N PRO A 335 8.80 -2.86 -5.90
CA PRO A 335 9.51 -2.15 -4.83
C PRO A 335 8.95 -0.74 -4.60
N LEU A 336 8.34 -0.13 -5.64
CA LEU A 336 7.68 1.17 -5.53
C LEU A 336 6.65 1.21 -4.39
N GLN A 337 5.97 0.09 -4.10
CA GLN A 337 4.99 0.04 -3.00
C GLN A 337 5.62 0.25 -1.61
N SER A 338 6.95 0.17 -1.51
CA SER A 338 7.73 0.44 -0.29
C SER A 338 8.54 1.75 -0.36
N GLU A 339 8.34 2.58 -1.39
CA GLU A 339 9.08 3.83 -1.56
C GLU A 339 8.20 5.06 -1.33
N SER A 340 8.72 6.09 -0.66
CA SER A 340 7.98 7.35 -0.40
C SER A 340 7.52 8.07 -1.68
N GLU A 341 8.23 7.86 -2.80
CA GLU A 341 7.86 8.39 -4.12
C GLU A 341 6.43 7.99 -4.50
N TYR A 342 5.98 6.80 -4.11
CA TYR A 342 4.62 6.32 -4.35
C TYR A 342 3.54 7.29 -3.86
N CYS A 343 3.75 7.90 -2.69
CA CYS A 343 2.81 8.83 -2.07
C CYS A 343 2.83 10.22 -2.71
N SER A 344 3.90 10.56 -3.45
CA SER A 344 4.17 11.93 -3.89
C SER A 344 3.11 12.50 -4.81
N GLY A 345 2.49 11.67 -5.66
CA GLY A 345 1.47 12.11 -6.62
C GLY A 345 0.30 12.85 -5.96
N CYS A 346 -0.13 12.40 -4.78
CA CYS A 346 -1.21 13.04 -4.02
C CYS A 346 -0.71 13.95 -2.88
N HIS A 347 0.52 13.74 -2.38
CA HIS A 347 1.10 14.48 -1.24
C HIS A 347 2.06 15.62 -1.63
N TYR A 348 2.04 16.03 -2.90
CA TYR A 348 2.61 17.28 -3.39
C TYR A 348 1.77 17.86 -4.53
N GLY A 349 1.43 19.15 -4.45
CA GLY A 349 0.58 19.75 -5.48
C GLY A 349 0.47 21.27 -5.44
N ILE A 350 0.50 21.84 -6.64
CA ILE A 350 0.27 23.26 -6.91
C ILE A 350 -1.08 23.40 -7.62
N LEU A 351 -1.98 24.20 -7.06
CA LEU A 351 -3.34 24.41 -7.61
C LEU A 351 -3.53 25.84 -8.10
N GLY A 352 -4.46 26.03 -9.05
CA GLY A 352 -4.92 27.35 -9.50
C GLY A 352 -3.96 28.11 -10.43
N GLY A 353 -2.86 27.51 -10.88
CA GLY A 353 -1.94 28.14 -11.82
C GLY A 353 -2.27 27.83 -13.29
N VAL A 354 -1.67 28.60 -14.19
CA VAL A 354 -1.82 28.43 -15.64
C VAL A 354 -0.54 27.83 -16.21
N VAL A 355 -0.65 26.74 -16.95
CA VAL A 355 0.48 26.18 -17.70
C VAL A 355 0.81 27.13 -18.86
N VAL A 356 2.02 27.70 -18.84
CA VAL A 356 2.51 28.59 -19.91
C VAL A 356 3.38 27.80 -20.89
N GLY A 357 3.74 28.40 -22.05
CA GLY A 357 4.30 27.71 -23.23
C GLY A 357 5.60 26.91 -23.06
N ASN A 358 6.16 26.82 -21.85
CA ASN A 358 7.27 25.93 -21.47
C ASN A 358 6.83 24.77 -20.53
N MET A 359 5.53 24.53 -20.40
CA MET A 359 4.92 23.57 -19.45
C MET A 359 5.13 23.89 -17.97
N GLN A 360 5.59 25.10 -17.62
CA GLN A 360 5.56 25.55 -16.23
C GLN A 360 4.20 26.10 -15.84
N THR A 361 3.76 25.75 -14.64
CA THR A 361 2.62 26.40 -13.98
C THR A 361 3.03 27.78 -13.45
N THR A 362 2.40 28.84 -13.96
CA THR A 362 2.58 30.22 -13.48
C THR A 362 1.37 30.67 -12.67
N GLY A 363 1.60 31.35 -11.54
CA GLY A 363 0.53 31.91 -10.69
C GLY A 363 -0.22 30.89 -9.83
N GLY A 364 0.26 29.63 -9.79
CA GLY A 364 -0.30 28.61 -8.90
C GLY A 364 0.11 28.79 -7.45
N VAL A 365 -0.68 28.22 -6.55
CA VAL A 365 -0.45 28.21 -5.11
C VAL A 365 -0.03 26.80 -4.70
N LEU A 366 1.08 26.67 -3.97
CA LEU A 366 1.44 25.42 -3.31
C LEU A 366 0.40 25.15 -2.21
N VAL A 367 -0.41 24.12 -2.36
CA VAL A 367 -1.52 23.82 -1.42
C VAL A 367 -1.13 22.73 -0.43
N TYR A 368 -0.35 21.74 -0.88
CA TYR A 368 0.18 20.68 -0.04
C TYR A 368 1.59 20.30 -0.52
N SER A 369 2.49 20.09 0.45
CA SER A 369 3.93 19.90 0.20
C SER A 369 4.57 18.85 1.10
N SER A 370 3.79 17.99 1.76
CA SER A 370 4.30 17.02 2.73
C SER A 370 5.41 16.14 2.16
N TYR A 371 5.29 15.67 0.91
CA TYR A 371 6.35 14.90 0.27
C TYR A 371 7.62 15.72 0.03
N ARG A 372 7.49 16.98 -0.41
CA ARG A 372 8.64 17.89 -0.56
C ARG A 372 9.31 18.19 0.76
N GLU A 373 8.52 18.45 1.81
CA GLU A 373 9.02 18.71 3.15
C GLU A 373 9.76 17.49 3.71
N TRP A 374 9.23 16.28 3.48
CA TRP A 374 9.93 15.03 3.80
C TRP A 374 11.24 14.90 3.02
N LEU A 375 11.22 15.16 1.71
CA LEU A 375 12.39 15.08 0.82
C LEU A 375 13.50 16.09 1.18
N GLU A 376 13.13 17.24 1.74
CA GLU A 376 14.08 18.25 2.22
C GLU A 376 14.52 18.01 3.69
N SER A 377 14.00 16.96 4.34
CA SER A 377 14.28 16.62 5.74
C SER A 377 15.28 15.46 5.88
N PRO A 378 15.85 15.22 7.08
CA PRO A 378 16.67 14.03 7.32
C PRO A 378 15.94 12.69 7.15
N TYR A 379 14.60 12.67 7.11
CA TYR A 379 13.84 11.43 6.92
C TYR A 379 14.01 10.84 5.52
N SER A 380 14.42 11.63 4.51
CA SER A 380 14.66 11.11 3.17
C SER A 380 16.07 10.57 2.94
N ASP A 381 16.92 10.53 3.98
CA ASP A 381 18.25 9.94 3.88
C ASP A 381 18.16 8.43 3.60
N GLU A 382 18.77 7.96 2.52
CA GLU A 382 18.64 6.56 2.07
C GLU A 382 19.20 5.54 3.08
N ALA A 383 20.14 5.94 3.95
CA ALA A 383 20.82 5.03 4.86
C ALA A 383 20.25 5.06 6.29
N THR A 384 19.70 6.19 6.71
CA THR A 384 19.30 6.44 8.11
C THR A 384 17.90 7.04 8.25
N GLY A 385 17.27 7.39 7.15
CA GLY A 385 15.93 7.94 7.08
C GLY A 385 14.83 6.89 7.28
N GLN A 386 13.60 7.32 7.04
CA GLN A 386 12.39 6.50 7.09
C GLN A 386 11.48 6.89 5.94
N THR A 387 10.89 5.88 5.30
CA THR A 387 9.90 6.08 4.25
C THR A 387 8.58 6.61 4.82
N CYS A 388 7.71 7.11 3.95
CA CYS A 388 6.34 7.44 4.35
C CYS A 388 5.65 6.22 4.95
N GLN A 389 5.84 5.06 4.34
CA GLN A 389 5.25 3.78 4.75
C GLN A 389 5.74 3.33 6.13
N ASP A 390 7.01 3.53 6.48
CA ASP A 390 7.56 3.14 7.80
C ASP A 390 6.76 3.77 8.95
N CYS A 391 6.27 5.00 8.77
CA CYS A 391 5.49 5.73 9.78
C CYS A 391 3.98 5.61 9.60
N HIS A 392 3.49 5.62 8.36
CA HIS A 392 2.06 5.69 8.04
C HIS A 392 1.42 4.35 7.67
N MET A 393 2.21 3.32 7.41
CA MET A 393 1.75 1.95 7.14
C MET A 393 2.55 0.98 8.01
N ARG A 394 2.53 1.20 9.33
CA ARG A 394 3.44 0.51 10.26
C ARG A 394 3.29 -1.01 10.14
N ALA A 395 4.43 -1.69 10.18
CA ALA A 395 4.45 -3.14 10.23
C ALA A 395 4.37 -3.65 11.68
N GLY A 396 4.13 -4.96 11.83
CA GLY A 396 4.26 -5.64 13.13
C GLY A 396 2.95 -5.93 13.86
N ASP A 397 1.80 -5.41 13.40
CA ASP A 397 0.51 -5.57 14.08
C ASP A 397 -0.10 -6.99 13.92
N THR A 398 0.28 -7.71 12.85
CA THR A 398 -0.23 -9.05 12.52
C THR A 398 0.83 -9.88 11.78
N GLU A 399 0.72 -11.20 11.83
CA GLU A 399 1.64 -12.14 11.16
C GLU A 399 1.16 -12.55 9.76
N PHE A 400 0.04 -11.99 9.29
CA PHE A 400 -0.56 -12.29 8.00
C PHE A 400 -1.38 -11.10 7.47
N PHE A 401 -1.29 -10.84 6.15
CA PHE A 401 -2.11 -9.81 5.47
C PHE A 401 -3.44 -10.37 4.94
N ALA A 402 -3.55 -11.70 4.81
CA ALA A 402 -4.76 -12.41 4.45
C ALA A 402 -5.08 -13.45 5.53
N TRP A 403 -6.36 -13.69 5.80
CA TRP A 403 -6.77 -14.64 6.84
C TRP A 403 -6.27 -16.06 6.53
N PRO A 404 -5.71 -16.81 7.50
CA PRO A 404 -5.27 -18.19 7.26
C PRO A 404 -6.39 -19.12 6.75
N THR A 405 -7.63 -18.86 7.16
CA THR A 405 -8.83 -19.58 6.65
C THR A 405 -9.14 -19.31 5.18
N LYS A 406 -8.49 -18.31 4.59
CA LYS A 406 -8.60 -17.89 3.18
C LYS A 406 -7.29 -18.13 2.42
N GLY A 407 -6.38 -18.95 2.95
CA GLY A 407 -5.09 -19.25 2.30
C GLY A 407 -3.96 -18.29 2.66
N GLY A 408 -4.18 -17.38 3.62
CA GLY A 408 -3.12 -16.53 4.15
C GLY A 408 -2.00 -17.33 4.81
N VAL A 409 -0.76 -16.86 4.61
CA VAL A 409 0.46 -17.50 5.10
C VAL A 409 1.05 -16.67 6.22
N ILE A 410 1.36 -17.34 7.35
CA ILE A 410 2.05 -16.73 8.50
C ILE A 410 3.48 -16.38 8.08
N ARG A 411 3.91 -15.16 8.39
CA ARG A 411 5.25 -14.62 8.11
C ARG A 411 5.71 -13.70 9.23
N ASP A 412 6.93 -13.19 9.11
CA ASP A 412 7.44 -12.16 10.03
C ASP A 412 6.47 -10.96 10.06
N PRO A 413 5.98 -10.54 11.24
CA PRO A 413 5.09 -9.40 11.37
C PRO A 413 5.65 -8.10 10.77
N GLU A 414 6.97 -7.92 10.76
CA GLU A 414 7.63 -6.74 10.18
C GLU A 414 7.48 -6.67 8.65
N GLN A 415 7.04 -7.75 8.00
CA GLN A 415 6.70 -7.77 6.58
C GLN A 415 5.24 -7.36 6.30
N VAL A 416 4.38 -7.30 7.32
CA VAL A 416 2.95 -7.03 7.16
C VAL A 416 2.60 -5.64 7.64
N HIS A 417 2.32 -4.77 6.68
CA HIS A 417 2.03 -3.35 6.89
C HIS A 417 0.53 -3.13 7.05
N ASN A 418 0.14 -2.31 8.02
CA ASN A 418 -1.24 -1.89 8.20
C ASN A 418 -1.67 -0.86 7.14
N HIS A 419 -2.97 -0.69 6.99
CA HIS A 419 -3.61 0.24 6.07
C HIS A 419 -4.47 1.28 6.81
N ASP A 420 -4.09 1.58 8.05
CA ASP A 420 -4.61 2.69 8.84
C ASP A 420 -3.56 3.81 8.86
N MET A 421 -3.64 4.69 7.86
CA MET A 421 -2.72 5.81 7.71
C MET A 421 -3.14 6.95 8.64
N LEU A 422 -3.01 6.69 9.95
CA LEU A 422 -3.28 7.55 11.10
C LEU A 422 -3.77 8.95 10.72
N THR A 423 -5.09 9.14 10.68
CA THR A 423 -5.66 10.48 10.54
C THR A 423 -5.74 11.26 11.85
N THR A 424 -5.49 10.64 13.01
CA THR A 424 -5.47 11.33 14.31
C THR A 424 -4.73 10.57 15.42
N GLU A 425 -3.53 11.02 15.78
CA GLU A 425 -3.17 11.41 17.16
C GLU A 425 -2.21 12.61 17.09
N MET A 426 -2.80 13.80 16.90
CA MET A 426 -2.22 15.09 17.32
C MET A 426 -3.30 15.91 18.02
#